data_AF-A0A960ZN68-F1
#
_entry.id   AF-A0A960ZN68-F1
#
_cell.length_a   1.000
_cell.length_b   1.000
_cell.length_c   1.000
_cell.angle_alpha   90.00
_cell.angle_beta   90.00
_cell.angle_gamma   90.00
#
_symmetry.space_group_name_H-M   'P 1'
#
loop_
_entity.id
_entity.type
_entity.pdbx_description
1 polymer ?
#
loop_
_entity_poly.entity_id
_entity_poly.type
_entity_poly.pdbx_seq_one_letter_code
_entity_poly.pdbx_strand_id
1 'polypeptide(L)'
;GLVKAYVLGLAQGVACIQWFEGRDGDSGPLGLIDREGKPRPAYHALGRLVEHLGQHPRYLGWVQFEQRHCGFLFEGAAGTVMVAWARGGEEPGGIALASPARILDTVSGELSHTAAHPLSPTPVLVLDVPDTLVKEAKRNRGKLLPWGGDYSGAPSVSLTVENGRSVENGLHTRSGDSVADAVVAYGGSARAGNVPGGNLFIVDPGFLSYDRVPLEITVKVRRNEANENAGFKLVYESVDGFKTAGGWYTVPNNREWHTVTWRIEDPQFVNYWGYNFSLVSDGNTFNRYFLQSVTVKKLEN
;
A
#
# COMPACT_ATOMS: atom_id res chain seq x y z
N GLY A 1 0.03 -4.61 11.73
CA GLY A 1 -1.12 -4.08 10.95
C GLY A 1 -1.91 -3.06 11.76
N LEU A 2 -2.58 -3.52 12.83
CA LEU A 2 -3.49 -2.74 13.68
C LEU A 2 -3.05 -1.30 14.00
N VAL A 3 -1.93 -1.10 14.70
CA VAL A 3 -1.46 0.24 15.09
C VAL A 3 -1.29 1.17 13.88
N LYS A 4 -0.75 0.66 12.76
CA LYS A 4 -0.59 1.43 11.53
C LYS A 4 -1.96 1.84 10.96
N ALA A 5 -2.93 0.94 10.94
CA ALA A 5 -4.28 1.25 10.45
C ALA A 5 -4.94 2.37 11.26
N TYR A 6 -4.85 2.31 12.59
CA TYR A 6 -5.38 3.38 13.46
C TYR A 6 -4.64 4.70 13.26
N VAL A 7 -3.31 4.69 13.23
CA VAL A 7 -2.50 5.90 13.04
C VAL A 7 -2.79 6.57 11.70
N LEU A 8 -2.85 5.78 10.62
CA LEU A 8 -3.15 6.30 9.29
C LEU A 8 -4.59 6.78 9.19
N GLY A 9 -5.56 6.05 9.72
CA GLY A 9 -6.95 6.50 9.73
C GLY A 9 -7.13 7.78 10.53
N LEU A 10 -6.50 7.91 11.71
CA LEU A 10 -6.48 9.16 12.48
C LEU A 10 -5.84 10.31 11.70
N ALA A 11 -4.70 10.07 11.05
CA ALA A 11 -4.01 11.08 10.25
C ALA A 11 -4.86 11.55 9.04
N GLN A 12 -5.66 10.66 8.47
CA GLN A 12 -6.56 10.94 7.34
C GLN A 12 -7.94 11.47 7.78
N GLY A 13 -8.18 11.64 9.09
CA GLY A 13 -9.45 12.16 9.61
C GLY A 13 -10.61 11.16 9.55
N VAL A 14 -10.32 9.85 9.52
CA VAL A 14 -11.35 8.80 9.61
C VAL A 14 -12.07 8.91 10.95
N ALA A 15 -13.39 9.11 10.91
CA ALA A 15 -14.20 9.32 12.11
C ALA A 15 -14.34 8.07 13.00
N CYS A 16 -14.31 6.87 12.40
CA CYS A 16 -14.45 5.61 13.12
C CYS A 16 -13.73 4.48 12.40
N ILE A 17 -12.97 3.67 13.14
CA ILE A 17 -12.34 2.44 12.66
C ILE A 17 -12.86 1.30 13.52
N GLN A 18 -13.55 0.36 12.88
CA GLN A 18 -14.03 -0.86 13.51
C GLN A 18 -13.07 -2.00 13.17
N TRP A 19 -12.29 -2.45 14.15
CA TRP A 19 -11.38 -3.56 13.94
C TRP A 19 -12.15 -4.88 13.88
N PHE A 20 -11.92 -5.63 12.81
CA PHE A 20 -12.38 -7.00 12.67
C PHE A 20 -11.21 -7.94 13.01
N GLU A 21 -11.23 -8.69 14.12
CA GLU A 21 -12.31 -8.84 15.09
C GLU A 21 -11.82 -8.74 16.55
N GLY A 22 -12.77 -8.65 17.50
CA GLY A 22 -12.44 -8.50 18.91
C GLY A 22 -11.77 -9.75 19.49
N ARG A 23 -12.31 -10.93 19.18
CA ARG A 23 -11.86 -12.26 19.63
C ARG A 23 -11.77 -13.18 18.43
N ASP A 24 -10.78 -14.07 18.43
CA ASP A 24 -10.66 -15.12 17.41
C ASP A 24 -11.97 -15.89 17.23
N GLY A 25 -12.46 -15.96 16.00
CA GLY A 25 -13.67 -16.67 15.65
C GLY A 25 -13.48 -17.70 14.54
N ASP A 26 -14.55 -17.88 13.77
CA ASP A 26 -14.60 -18.77 12.60
C ASP A 26 -13.75 -18.23 11.44
N SER A 27 -13.46 -16.92 11.44
CA SER A 27 -12.60 -16.25 10.46
C SER A 27 -11.10 -16.51 10.67
N GLY A 28 -10.73 -17.22 11.73
CA GLY A 28 -9.34 -17.53 12.07
C GLY A 28 -8.77 -16.65 13.19
N PRO A 29 -7.43 -16.64 13.38
CA PRO A 29 -6.78 -15.96 14.50
C PRO A 29 -6.60 -14.45 14.26
N LEU A 30 -7.70 -13.74 14.02
CA LEU A 30 -7.72 -12.30 13.70
C LEU A 30 -8.09 -11.41 14.90
N GLY A 31 -8.34 -12.01 16.07
CA GLY A 31 -8.78 -11.35 17.28
C GLY A 31 -7.72 -10.44 17.91
N LEU A 32 -8.17 -9.47 18.70
CA LEU A 32 -7.32 -8.82 19.72
C LEU A 32 -7.07 -9.77 20.90
N ILE A 33 -8.04 -10.61 21.22
CA ILE A 33 -7.92 -11.70 22.18
C ILE A 33 -8.08 -13.05 21.48
N ASP A 34 -7.44 -14.09 22.00
CA ASP A 34 -7.54 -15.44 21.45
C ASP A 34 -8.85 -16.17 21.84
N ARG A 35 -9.00 -17.42 21.36
CA ARG A 35 -10.19 -18.25 21.63
C ARG A 35 -10.36 -18.57 23.11
N GLU A 36 -9.33 -18.47 23.92
CA GLU A 36 -9.37 -18.67 25.36
C GLU A 36 -9.63 -17.35 26.12
N GLY A 37 -9.70 -16.23 25.40
CA GLY A 37 -9.92 -14.89 25.96
C GLY A 37 -8.64 -14.22 26.45
N LYS A 38 -7.46 -14.75 26.10
CA LYS A 38 -6.17 -14.17 26.47
C LYS A 38 -5.76 -13.08 25.46
N PRO A 39 -5.23 -11.95 25.94
CA PRO A 39 -4.71 -10.89 25.07
C PRO A 39 -3.62 -11.37 24.11
N ARG A 40 -3.74 -11.00 22.83
CA ARG A 40 -2.68 -11.15 21.83
C ARG A 40 -1.76 -9.92 21.82
N PRO A 41 -0.57 -9.98 21.21
CA PRO A 41 0.33 -8.82 21.10
C PRO A 41 -0.34 -7.56 20.55
N ALA A 42 -1.29 -7.71 19.63
CA ALA A 42 -2.06 -6.61 19.05
C ALA A 42 -2.93 -5.88 20.09
N TYR A 43 -3.48 -6.58 21.08
CA TYR A 43 -4.24 -5.98 22.18
C TYR A 43 -3.38 -5.00 22.98
N HIS A 44 -2.18 -5.43 23.37
CA HIS A 44 -1.26 -4.59 24.13
C HIS A 44 -0.76 -3.40 23.30
N ALA A 45 -0.46 -3.62 22.02
CA ALA A 45 -0.04 -2.55 21.12
C ALA A 45 -1.11 -1.48 20.92
N LEU A 46 -2.37 -1.87 20.76
CA LEU A 46 -3.48 -0.92 20.70
C LEU A 46 -3.69 -0.22 22.04
N GLY A 47 -3.62 -0.95 23.16
CA GLY A 47 -3.73 -0.38 24.51
C GLY A 47 -2.72 0.74 24.76
N ARG A 48 -1.45 0.51 24.40
CA ARG A 48 -0.38 1.51 24.52
C ARG A 48 -0.58 2.70 23.58
N LEU A 49 -1.05 2.45 22.35
CA LEU A 49 -1.40 3.53 21.43
C LEU A 49 -2.47 4.44 22.05
N VAL A 50 -3.54 3.84 22.60
CA VAL A 50 -4.65 4.57 23.25
C VAL A 50 -4.16 5.30 24.51
N GLU A 51 -3.32 4.68 25.32
CA GLU A 51 -2.74 5.29 26.52
C GLU A 51 -1.99 6.58 26.20
N HIS A 52 -1.16 6.58 25.15
CA HIS A 52 -0.31 7.72 24.82
C HIS A 52 -0.97 8.75 23.92
N LEU A 53 -1.79 8.33 22.95
CA LEU A 53 -2.54 9.25 22.10
C LEU A 53 -3.76 9.86 22.82
N GLY A 54 -4.32 9.14 23.79
CA GLY A 54 -5.57 9.51 24.44
C GLY A 54 -6.80 9.26 23.57
N GLN A 55 -7.95 9.71 24.06
CA GLN A 55 -9.26 9.49 23.41
C GLN A 55 -9.50 10.38 22.19
N HIS A 56 -8.87 11.57 22.17
CA HIS A 56 -9.08 12.59 21.13
C HIS A 56 -7.74 13.16 20.64
N PRO A 57 -6.84 12.33 20.08
CA PRO A 57 -5.57 12.82 19.58
C PRO A 57 -5.78 13.80 18.43
N ARG A 58 -5.03 14.90 18.43
CA ARG A 58 -5.06 15.87 17.33
C ARG A 58 -3.87 15.67 16.41
N TYR A 59 -4.12 15.31 15.16
CA TYR A 59 -3.07 15.16 14.16
C TYR A 59 -2.33 16.49 13.90
N LEU A 60 -1.00 16.45 14.06
CA LEU A 60 -0.12 17.60 13.87
C LEU A 60 0.52 17.61 12.47
N GLY A 61 0.69 16.44 11.86
CA GLY A 61 1.33 16.27 10.55
C GLY A 61 2.33 15.12 10.54
N TRP A 62 3.21 15.09 9.54
CA TRP A 62 4.17 14.01 9.34
C TRP A 62 5.59 14.52 9.07
N VAL A 63 6.58 13.71 9.44
CA VAL A 63 8.00 13.93 9.15
C VAL A 63 8.56 12.72 8.41
N GLN A 64 9.68 12.92 7.71
CA GLN A 64 10.35 11.84 6.98
C GLN A 64 11.80 11.69 7.41
N PHE A 65 12.19 10.47 7.72
CA PHE A 65 13.55 10.08 8.07
C PHE A 65 14.20 9.39 6.88
N GLU A 66 15.45 9.76 6.61
CA GLU A 66 16.27 9.18 5.55
C GLU A 66 15.58 9.17 4.17
N GLN A 67 14.71 10.16 3.90
CA GLN A 67 13.89 10.25 2.69
C GLN A 67 13.00 9.01 2.43
N ARG A 68 12.74 8.19 3.46
CA ARG A 68 12.08 6.88 3.31
C ARG A 68 11.00 6.64 4.36
N HIS A 69 11.34 6.76 5.64
CA HIS A 69 10.46 6.34 6.73
C HIS A 69 9.63 7.50 7.24
N CYS A 70 8.32 7.32 7.41
CA CYS A 70 7.43 8.37 7.88
C CYS A 70 7.19 8.24 9.40
N GLY A 71 7.23 9.37 10.10
CA GLY A 71 6.73 9.52 11.45
C GLY A 71 5.46 10.38 11.46
N PHE A 72 4.44 9.95 12.18
CA PHE A 72 3.16 10.65 12.30
C PHE A 72 3.03 11.27 13.68
N LEU A 73 2.84 12.59 13.74
CA LEU A 73 2.81 13.32 15.00
C LEU A 73 1.39 13.68 15.39
N PHE A 74 1.10 13.49 16.68
CA PHE A 74 -0.17 13.80 17.31
C PHE A 74 0.08 14.57 18.60
N GLU A 75 -0.82 15.49 18.92
CA GLU A 75 -1.01 15.92 20.29
C GLU A 75 -1.73 14.79 21.02
N GLY A 76 -1.01 14.10 21.90
CA GLY A 76 -1.48 12.97 22.69
C GLY A 76 -1.93 13.36 24.09
N ALA A 77 -2.15 12.37 24.94
CA ALA A 77 -2.71 12.55 26.29
C ALA A 77 -1.80 13.36 27.23
N ALA A 78 -0.48 13.17 27.13
CA ALA A 78 0.52 13.77 28.02
C ALA A 78 1.51 14.70 27.30
N GLY A 79 1.33 14.92 25.99
CA GLY A 79 2.27 15.68 25.17
C GLY A 79 2.28 15.22 23.72
N THR A 80 3.25 15.71 22.95
CA THR A 80 3.38 15.31 21.54
C THR A 80 3.93 13.90 21.44
N VAL A 81 3.24 13.05 20.69
CA VAL A 81 3.65 11.67 20.41
C VAL A 81 3.89 11.52 18.92
N MET A 82 5.03 10.94 18.54
CA MET A 82 5.29 10.50 17.18
C MET A 82 5.17 8.99 17.09
N VAL A 83 4.40 8.48 16.13
CA VAL A 83 4.38 7.05 15.78
C VAL A 83 5.18 6.84 14.50
N ALA A 84 6.16 5.94 14.53
CA ALA A 84 7.04 5.68 13.40
C ALA A 84 7.28 4.19 13.19
N TRP A 85 7.55 3.79 11.94
CA TRP A 85 7.92 2.43 11.55
C TRP A 85 8.71 2.45 10.23
N ALA A 86 9.49 1.39 9.99
CA ALA A 86 10.14 1.17 8.70
C ALA A 86 9.13 0.67 7.66
N ARG A 87 9.30 1.12 6.42
CA ARG A 87 8.62 0.56 5.26
C ARG A 87 9.18 -0.86 5.04
N GLY A 88 8.30 -1.85 4.81
CA GLY A 88 8.72 -3.23 4.62
C GLY A 88 9.43 -3.43 3.28
N GLY A 89 10.37 -4.38 3.21
CA GLY A 89 11.08 -4.74 1.97
C GLY A 89 12.33 -3.91 1.65
N GLU A 90 12.68 -2.94 2.49
CA GLU A 90 13.84 -2.06 2.30
C GLU A 90 14.91 -2.28 3.39
N GLU A 91 16.15 -1.84 3.11
CA GLU A 91 17.25 -1.81 4.07
C GLU A 91 16.83 -1.10 5.38
N PRO A 92 17.22 -1.63 6.55
CA PRO A 92 16.86 -1.06 7.84
C PRO A 92 17.40 0.38 7.96
N GLY A 93 16.49 1.36 8.02
CA GLY A 93 16.80 2.72 8.42
C GLY A 93 16.43 2.97 9.89
N GLY A 94 16.58 4.21 10.34
CA GLY A 94 16.30 4.58 11.71
C GLY A 94 15.71 5.98 11.88
N ILE A 95 15.49 6.32 13.13
CA ILE A 95 15.26 7.68 13.58
C ILE A 95 16.57 8.20 14.14
N ALA A 96 16.99 9.38 13.70
CA ALA A 96 18.01 10.18 14.35
C ALA A 96 17.39 11.49 14.85
N LEU A 97 17.46 11.72 16.16
CA LEU A 97 16.90 12.86 16.86
C LEU A 97 18.01 13.83 17.27
N ALA A 98 17.68 15.12 17.32
CA ALA A 98 18.61 16.15 17.78
C ALA A 98 18.95 16.03 19.29
N SER A 99 18.12 15.33 20.06
CA SER A 99 18.30 15.06 21.48
C SER A 99 17.70 13.70 21.83
N PRO A 100 18.17 13.05 22.91
CA PRO A 100 17.53 11.84 23.42
C PRO A 100 16.03 12.02 23.66
N ALA A 101 15.23 11.02 23.31
CA ALA A 101 13.81 10.97 23.60
C ALA A 101 13.43 9.58 24.12
N ARG A 102 12.33 9.50 24.86
CA ARG A 102 11.75 8.21 25.26
C ARG A 102 11.11 7.53 24.06
N ILE A 103 11.53 6.29 23.80
CA ILE A 103 11.02 5.45 22.71
C ILE A 103 10.42 4.19 23.32
N LEU A 104 9.13 3.99 23.08
CA LEU A 104 8.34 2.87 23.56
C LEU A 104 8.06 1.91 22.40
N ASP A 105 8.47 0.65 22.56
CA ASP A 105 8.06 -0.43 21.66
C ASP A 105 6.59 -0.77 21.91
N THR A 106 5.76 -0.71 20.86
CA THR A 106 4.31 -0.92 21.01
C THR A 106 3.95 -2.37 21.35
N VAL A 107 4.80 -3.36 21.03
CA VAL A 107 4.52 -4.78 21.24
C VAL A 107 5.08 -5.28 22.57
N SER A 108 6.36 -5.02 22.86
CA SER A 108 6.99 -5.45 24.12
C SER A 108 6.63 -4.52 25.28
N GLY A 109 6.43 -3.23 25.01
CA GLY A 109 6.30 -2.19 26.05
C GLY A 109 7.62 -1.76 26.65
N GLU A 110 8.74 -2.18 26.06
CA GLU A 110 10.06 -1.75 26.49
C GLU A 110 10.23 -0.26 26.21
N LEU A 111 10.75 0.45 27.21
CA LEU A 111 11.05 1.87 27.13
C LEU A 111 12.55 2.07 27.06
N SER A 112 13.02 2.79 26.04
CA SER A 112 14.40 3.22 25.90
C SER A 112 14.49 4.74 25.90
N HIS A 113 15.67 5.27 26.22
CA HIS A 113 15.95 6.70 26.18
C HIS A 113 17.21 6.93 25.31
N THR A 114 17.01 7.36 24.08
CA THR A 114 18.07 7.43 23.07
C THR A 114 17.80 8.52 22.05
N ALA A 115 18.88 9.05 21.43
CA ALA A 115 18.78 9.97 20.30
C ALA A 115 18.72 9.23 18.95
N ALA A 116 18.98 7.93 18.92
CA ALA A 116 18.93 7.13 17.71
C ALA A 116 18.25 5.78 17.95
N HIS A 117 17.39 5.36 17.02
CA HIS A 117 16.67 4.09 17.14
C HIS A 117 16.45 3.45 15.77
N PRO A 118 16.84 2.18 15.59
CA PRO A 118 16.57 1.46 14.35
C PRO A 118 15.06 1.24 14.21
N LEU A 119 14.53 1.48 13.02
CA LEU A 119 13.13 1.23 12.73
C LEU A 119 12.94 -0.18 12.19
N SER A 120 11.84 -0.81 12.61
CA SER A 120 11.37 -2.08 12.07
C SER A 120 9.96 -1.93 11.49
N PRO A 121 9.40 -2.94 10.82
CA PRO A 121 8.00 -2.94 10.44
C PRO A 121 7.04 -2.83 11.64
N THR A 122 7.50 -3.03 12.88
CA THR A 122 6.72 -2.82 14.10
C THR A 122 6.75 -1.35 14.50
N PRO A 123 5.59 -0.70 14.72
CA PRO A 123 5.55 0.68 15.15
C PRO A 123 6.14 0.92 16.54
N VAL A 124 6.79 2.06 16.71
CA VAL A 124 7.26 2.60 18.00
C VAL A 124 6.62 3.95 18.27
N LEU A 125 6.52 4.32 19.55
CA LEU A 125 6.09 5.64 20.00
C LEU A 125 7.28 6.43 20.52
N VAL A 126 7.47 7.66 20.03
CA VAL A 126 8.44 8.62 20.56
C VAL A 126 7.65 9.66 21.36
N LEU A 127 7.93 9.76 22.67
CA LEU A 127 7.09 10.51 23.62
C LEU A 127 7.59 11.93 23.92
N ASP A 128 8.88 12.18 23.74
CA ASP A 128 9.52 13.49 23.98
C ASP A 128 10.02 14.06 22.64
N VAL A 129 9.09 14.26 21.71
CA VAL A 129 9.42 14.63 20.33
C VAL A 129 10.07 16.02 20.28
N PRO A 130 11.28 16.17 19.71
CA PRO A 130 11.93 17.47 19.58
C PRO A 130 11.08 18.49 18.81
N ASP A 131 11.08 19.74 19.27
CA ASP A 131 10.31 20.86 18.67
C ASP A 131 10.59 21.07 17.17
N THR A 132 11.80 20.74 16.72
CA THR A 132 12.18 20.79 15.31
C THR A 132 11.30 19.88 14.45
N LEU A 133 11.06 18.64 14.90
CA LEU A 133 10.18 17.69 14.23
C LEU A 133 8.71 18.11 14.34
N VAL A 134 8.29 18.69 15.47
CA VAL A 134 6.93 19.21 15.62
C VAL A 134 6.65 20.34 14.62
N LYS A 135 7.61 21.26 14.44
CA LYS A 135 7.50 22.34 13.44
C LYS A 135 7.47 21.79 12.02
N GLU A 136 8.30 20.79 11.71
CA GLU A 136 8.30 20.12 10.41
C GLU A 136 6.97 19.43 10.10
N ALA A 137 6.46 18.63 11.05
CA ALA A 137 5.18 17.96 10.92
C ALA A 137 4.05 18.94 10.57
N LYS A 138 3.95 20.05 11.32
CA LYS A 138 2.94 21.08 11.09
C LYS A 138 3.02 21.68 9.68
N ARG A 139 4.22 21.84 9.11
CA ARG A 139 4.40 22.30 7.71
C ARG A 139 3.95 21.26 6.69
N ASN A 140 3.98 19.98 7.05
CA ASN A 140 3.64 18.87 6.16
C ASN A 140 2.19 18.38 6.31
N ARG A 141 1.45 18.85 7.33
CA ARG A 141 0.08 18.38 7.66
C ARG A 141 -0.88 18.28 6.48
N GLY A 142 -0.84 19.24 5.55
CA GLY A 142 -1.72 19.28 4.37
C GLY A 142 -1.09 18.74 3.08
N LYS A 143 0.13 18.22 3.13
CA LYS A 143 0.84 17.68 1.97
C LYS A 143 0.59 16.19 1.83
N LEU A 144 0.59 15.71 0.59
CA LEU A 144 0.57 14.28 0.29
C LEU A 144 1.75 13.58 0.99
N LEU A 145 1.50 12.36 1.46
CA LEU A 145 2.57 11.52 1.97
C LEU A 145 3.50 11.16 0.80
N PRO A 146 4.82 11.19 0.99
CA PRO A 146 5.80 11.01 -0.10
C PRO A 146 5.98 9.51 -0.44
N TRP A 147 4.92 8.72 -0.31
CA TRP A 147 4.98 7.27 -0.46
C TRP A 147 5.07 6.89 -1.93
N GLY A 148 6.31 6.72 -2.41
CA GLY A 148 6.55 6.32 -3.79
C GLY A 148 6.57 7.48 -4.79
N GLY A 149 6.40 8.73 -4.34
CA GLY A 149 6.52 9.93 -5.17
C GLY A 149 5.31 10.88 -5.03
N ASP A 150 5.30 11.94 -5.83
CA ASP A 150 4.14 12.81 -6.03
C ASP A 150 3.65 12.63 -7.48
N TYR A 151 2.47 12.03 -7.64
CA TYR A 151 1.87 11.76 -8.94
C TYR A 151 0.69 12.68 -9.26
N SER A 152 0.46 13.73 -8.46
CA SER A 152 -0.66 14.66 -8.65
C SER A 152 -0.66 15.36 -10.01
N GLY A 153 0.52 15.67 -10.54
CA GLY A 153 0.71 16.24 -11.87
C GLY A 153 1.07 15.24 -12.97
N ALA A 154 1.12 13.93 -12.67
CA ALA A 154 1.57 12.94 -13.65
C ALA A 154 0.49 12.70 -14.74
N PRO A 155 0.85 12.64 -16.04
CA PRO A 155 -0.09 12.30 -17.11
C PRO A 155 -0.40 10.79 -17.18
N SER A 156 0.50 9.97 -16.63
CA SER A 156 0.35 8.52 -16.54
C SER A 156 1.12 7.95 -15.36
N VAL A 157 0.67 6.79 -14.90
CA VAL A 157 1.37 5.92 -13.94
C VAL A 157 1.59 4.54 -14.55
N SER A 158 2.61 3.83 -14.09
CA SER A 158 2.98 2.55 -14.71
C SER A 158 3.64 1.57 -13.76
N LEU A 159 3.49 0.29 -14.09
CA LEU A 159 4.29 -0.80 -13.59
C LEU A 159 5.09 -1.36 -14.77
N THR A 160 6.41 -1.39 -14.67
CA THR A 160 7.28 -2.07 -15.65
C THR A 160 8.03 -3.21 -14.97
N VAL A 161 8.45 -4.20 -15.75
CA VAL A 161 9.34 -5.25 -15.25
C VAL A 161 10.69 -5.11 -15.92
N GLU A 162 11.71 -4.80 -15.12
CA GLU A 162 13.05 -4.45 -15.57
C GLU A 162 14.08 -5.21 -14.73
N ASN A 163 15.05 -5.85 -15.38
CA ASN A 163 16.15 -6.57 -14.71
C ASN A 163 15.72 -7.54 -13.60
N GLY A 164 14.60 -8.25 -13.81
CA GLY A 164 14.04 -9.22 -12.88
C GLY A 164 13.40 -8.56 -11.66
N ARG A 165 12.93 -7.31 -11.78
CA ARG A 165 12.24 -6.59 -10.71
C ARG A 165 11.04 -5.81 -11.24
N SER A 166 9.99 -5.74 -10.43
CA SER A 166 8.88 -4.83 -10.68
C SER A 166 9.31 -3.40 -10.33
N VAL A 167 9.13 -2.47 -11.25
CA VAL A 167 9.35 -1.03 -11.06
C VAL A 167 7.98 -0.35 -11.04
N GLU A 168 7.58 0.12 -9.85
CA GLU A 168 6.30 0.77 -9.62
C GLU A 168 6.46 2.30 -9.68
N ASN A 169 5.85 2.93 -10.69
CA ASN A 169 5.83 4.38 -10.89
C ASN A 169 4.39 4.90 -10.76
N GLY A 170 3.89 4.96 -9.51
CA GLY A 170 2.53 5.40 -9.18
C GLY A 170 1.44 4.38 -9.52
N LEU A 171 1.82 3.20 -10.04
CA LEU A 171 0.97 2.04 -10.17
C LEU A 171 1.59 0.90 -9.35
N HIS A 172 0.84 0.45 -8.36
CA HIS A 172 1.29 -0.50 -7.36
C HIS A 172 0.58 -1.84 -7.51
N THR A 173 1.17 -2.89 -6.95
CA THR A 173 0.56 -4.22 -6.91
C THR A 173 0.34 -4.71 -5.50
N ARG A 174 -0.75 -5.45 -5.27
CA ARG A 174 -1.11 -5.92 -3.93
C ARG A 174 -0.23 -7.09 -3.45
N SER A 175 0.29 -7.89 -4.38
CA SER A 175 1.21 -8.98 -4.07
C SER A 175 2.63 -8.42 -4.01
N GLY A 176 3.19 -8.29 -2.80
CA GLY A 176 4.58 -7.89 -2.61
C GLY A 176 5.57 -8.85 -3.27
N ASP A 177 6.83 -8.42 -3.39
CA ASP A 177 7.88 -9.10 -4.16
C ASP A 177 7.97 -10.62 -3.90
N SER A 178 7.73 -11.07 -2.67
CA SER A 178 7.82 -12.49 -2.28
C SER A 178 6.73 -13.42 -2.83
N VAL A 179 5.72 -12.90 -3.55
CA VAL A 179 4.59 -13.68 -4.11
C VAL A 179 4.52 -13.57 -5.64
N ALA A 180 5.22 -12.60 -6.22
CA ALA A 180 5.16 -12.24 -7.63
C ALA A 180 6.55 -11.98 -8.21
N ASP A 181 7.51 -12.87 -7.89
CA ASP A 181 8.87 -12.80 -8.42
C ASP A 181 8.83 -12.57 -9.94
N ALA A 182 9.56 -11.55 -10.39
CA ALA A 182 9.73 -11.34 -11.80
C ALA A 182 10.49 -12.53 -12.38
N VAL A 183 9.89 -13.15 -13.39
CA VAL A 183 10.49 -14.25 -14.12
C VAL A 183 11.29 -13.70 -15.29
N VAL A 184 12.43 -14.34 -15.58
CA VAL A 184 13.14 -14.11 -16.84
C VAL A 184 12.45 -15.00 -17.88
N ALA A 185 11.77 -14.38 -18.84
CA ALA A 185 11.13 -15.06 -19.95
C ALA A 185 11.82 -14.64 -21.26
N TYR A 186 12.56 -15.57 -21.88
CA TYR A 186 13.27 -15.37 -23.16
C TYR A 186 14.23 -14.16 -23.16
N GLY A 187 15.01 -14.00 -22.08
CA GLY A 187 16.03 -12.95 -21.97
C GLY A 187 15.51 -11.57 -21.55
N GLY A 188 14.21 -11.44 -21.28
CA GLY A 188 13.60 -10.23 -20.72
C GLY A 188 12.84 -10.50 -19.42
N SER A 189 12.66 -9.48 -18.60
CA SER A 189 11.99 -9.59 -17.30
C SER A 189 10.48 -9.40 -17.44
N ALA A 190 9.70 -10.22 -16.74
CA ALA A 190 8.25 -10.16 -16.76
C ALA A 190 7.62 -10.63 -15.45
N ARG A 191 6.35 -10.27 -15.22
CA ARG A 191 5.54 -10.74 -14.09
C ARG A 191 4.59 -11.86 -14.54
N ALA A 192 4.48 -12.93 -13.77
CA ALA A 192 3.57 -14.03 -14.08
C ALA A 192 2.10 -13.67 -13.84
N GLY A 193 1.21 -14.06 -14.76
CA GLY A 193 -0.22 -13.80 -14.69
C GLY A 193 -0.96 -14.67 -13.67
N ASN A 194 -0.34 -15.74 -13.20
CA ASN A 194 -0.89 -16.71 -12.25
C ASN A 194 -0.45 -16.47 -10.80
N VAL A 195 -0.12 -15.23 -10.44
CA VAL A 195 0.25 -14.86 -9.06
C VAL A 195 -0.89 -15.17 -8.07
N PRO A 196 -0.60 -15.75 -6.90
CA PRO A 196 -1.59 -15.92 -5.83
C PRO A 196 -2.26 -14.59 -5.49
N GLY A 197 -3.60 -14.57 -5.50
CA GLY A 197 -4.40 -13.35 -5.32
C GLY A 197 -4.70 -12.58 -6.61
N GLY A 198 -4.15 -12.98 -7.75
CA GLY A 198 -4.41 -12.39 -9.07
C GLY A 198 -3.63 -11.12 -9.37
N ASN A 199 -3.76 -10.61 -10.60
CA ASN A 199 -3.13 -9.34 -11.02
C ASN A 199 -4.01 -8.18 -10.57
N LEU A 200 -3.79 -7.73 -9.34
CA LEU A 200 -4.50 -6.61 -8.71
C LEU A 200 -3.62 -5.37 -8.69
N PHE A 201 -4.14 -4.24 -9.15
CA PHE A 201 -3.42 -2.99 -9.30
C PHE A 201 -4.05 -1.87 -8.48
N ILE A 202 -3.21 -1.10 -7.82
CA ILE A 202 -3.57 0.06 -7.00
C ILE A 202 -2.94 1.28 -7.67
N VAL A 203 -3.76 2.24 -8.07
CA VAL A 203 -3.32 3.52 -8.61
C VAL A 203 -3.01 4.46 -7.45
N ASP A 204 -1.90 5.17 -7.54
CA ASP A 204 -1.52 6.15 -6.52
C ASP A 204 -2.64 7.20 -6.35
N PRO A 205 -3.10 7.48 -5.12
CA PRO A 205 -4.21 8.39 -4.88
C PRO A 205 -3.88 9.85 -5.23
N GLY A 206 -2.59 10.21 -5.30
CA GLY A 206 -2.16 11.48 -5.87
C GLY A 206 -2.47 11.54 -7.37
N PHE A 207 -2.28 10.45 -8.12
CA PHE A 207 -2.63 10.40 -9.53
C PHE A 207 -4.15 10.46 -9.76
N LEU A 208 -4.93 9.56 -9.16
CA LEU A 208 -6.38 9.55 -9.30
C LEU A 208 -7.03 8.94 -8.06
N SER A 209 -8.05 9.60 -7.52
CA SER A 209 -8.85 9.07 -6.42
C SER A 209 -10.35 9.30 -6.67
N TYR A 210 -10.90 10.43 -6.22
CA TYR A 210 -12.32 10.76 -6.35
C TYR A 210 -12.70 11.43 -7.67
N ASP A 211 -11.70 11.90 -8.43
CA ASP A 211 -11.92 12.55 -9.71
C ASP A 211 -12.44 11.57 -10.77
N ARG A 212 -13.29 12.09 -11.66
CA ARG A 212 -13.87 11.33 -12.78
C ARG A 212 -13.24 11.81 -14.07
N VAL A 213 -12.10 11.21 -14.41
CA VAL A 213 -11.39 11.47 -15.66
C VAL A 213 -11.34 10.18 -16.45
N PRO A 214 -11.77 10.15 -17.72
CA PRO A 214 -11.59 8.98 -18.56
C PRO A 214 -10.12 8.55 -18.59
N LEU A 215 -9.88 7.25 -18.54
CA LEU A 215 -8.53 6.69 -18.55
C LEU A 215 -8.34 5.77 -19.73
N GLU A 216 -7.08 5.64 -20.11
CA GLU A 216 -6.60 4.56 -20.96
C GLU A 216 -5.72 3.63 -20.13
N ILE A 217 -6.03 2.34 -20.14
CA ILE A 217 -5.23 1.28 -19.52
C ILE A 217 -4.60 0.45 -20.64
N THR A 218 -3.27 0.43 -20.68
CA THR A 218 -2.50 -0.31 -21.67
C THR A 218 -1.67 -1.39 -20.99
N VAL A 219 -1.73 -2.61 -21.53
CA VAL A 219 -1.01 -3.78 -21.01
C VAL A 219 -0.16 -4.39 -22.11
N LYS A 220 1.11 -4.66 -21.80
CA LYS A 220 2.00 -5.44 -22.64
C LYS A 220 2.14 -6.87 -22.10
N VAL A 221 1.64 -7.84 -22.85
CA VAL A 221 1.42 -9.22 -22.41
C VAL A 221 1.82 -10.24 -23.47
N ARG A 222 2.13 -11.46 -23.04
CA ARG A 222 2.35 -12.61 -23.91
C ARG A 222 2.02 -13.92 -23.21
N ARG A 223 1.90 -15.01 -23.96
CA ARG A 223 1.79 -16.36 -23.37
C ARG A 223 3.08 -16.79 -22.68
N ASN A 224 2.94 -17.79 -21.81
CA ASN A 224 4.08 -18.46 -21.20
C ASN A 224 4.91 -19.27 -22.23
N GLU A 225 5.99 -19.91 -21.80
CA GLU A 225 6.93 -20.59 -22.70
C GLU A 225 6.33 -21.80 -23.43
N ALA A 226 5.45 -22.50 -22.72
CA ALA A 226 4.63 -23.60 -23.26
C ALA A 226 3.57 -23.12 -24.26
N ASN A 227 3.40 -21.80 -24.41
CA ASN A 227 2.45 -21.16 -25.32
C ASN A 227 1.00 -21.59 -25.09
N GLU A 228 0.65 -21.86 -23.82
CA GLU A 228 -0.66 -22.32 -23.41
C GLU A 228 -1.74 -21.27 -23.70
N ASN A 229 -2.98 -21.72 -23.86
CA ASN A 229 -4.09 -20.80 -24.07
C ASN A 229 -4.26 -19.89 -22.85
N ALA A 230 -4.24 -18.59 -23.08
CA ALA A 230 -4.24 -17.60 -22.01
C ALA A 230 -5.11 -16.41 -22.40
N GLY A 231 -5.71 -15.79 -21.39
CA GLY A 231 -6.59 -14.65 -21.58
C GLY A 231 -7.14 -14.14 -20.26
N PHE A 232 -7.74 -12.96 -20.35
CA PHE A 232 -8.29 -12.26 -19.19
C PHE A 232 -9.27 -11.17 -19.63
N LYS A 233 -10.04 -10.67 -18.68
CA LYS A 233 -10.82 -9.44 -18.80
C LYS A 233 -10.23 -8.35 -17.89
N LEU A 234 -10.39 -7.08 -18.27
CA LEU A 234 -10.07 -5.96 -17.41
C LEU A 234 -11.29 -5.63 -16.55
N VAL A 235 -11.17 -5.74 -15.22
CA VAL A 235 -12.21 -5.34 -14.27
C VAL A 235 -11.71 -4.12 -13.50
N TYR A 236 -12.48 -3.04 -13.44
CA TYR A 236 -12.07 -1.77 -12.83
C TYR A 236 -13.16 -1.18 -11.94
N GLU A 237 -12.74 -0.41 -10.95
CA GLU A 237 -13.59 0.30 -10.01
C GLU A 237 -14.24 1.53 -10.69
N SER A 238 -15.57 1.53 -10.75
CA SER A 238 -16.39 2.62 -11.30
C SER A 238 -17.36 3.16 -10.25
N VAL A 239 -18.08 4.22 -10.61
CA VAL A 239 -19.11 4.84 -9.75
C VAL A 239 -20.21 3.85 -9.33
N ASP A 240 -20.53 2.87 -10.18
CA ASP A 240 -21.59 1.88 -9.93
C ASP A 240 -21.02 0.55 -9.38
N GLY A 241 -19.79 0.57 -8.87
CA GLY A 241 -19.04 -0.62 -8.46
C GLY A 241 -18.13 -1.15 -9.58
N PHE A 242 -17.73 -2.42 -9.50
CA PHE A 242 -16.78 -2.98 -10.48
C PHE A 242 -17.43 -3.22 -11.85
N LYS A 243 -16.82 -2.71 -12.91
CA LYS A 243 -17.21 -2.91 -14.31
C LYS A 243 -16.15 -3.69 -15.07
N THR A 244 -16.57 -4.38 -16.13
CA THR A 244 -15.65 -5.01 -17.09
C THR A 244 -15.48 -4.08 -18.28
N ALA A 245 -14.24 -3.73 -18.63
CA ALA A 245 -13.96 -2.93 -19.82
C ALA A 245 -13.92 -3.82 -21.07
N GLY A 246 -14.79 -3.53 -22.04
CA GLY A 246 -14.91 -4.35 -23.25
C GLY A 246 -15.37 -5.78 -22.95
N GLY A 247 -14.55 -6.76 -23.32
CA GLY A 247 -14.84 -8.19 -23.12
C GLY A 247 -13.57 -9.01 -22.85
N TRP A 248 -13.66 -10.31 -23.08
CA TRP A 248 -12.53 -11.22 -22.93
C TRP A 248 -11.42 -10.91 -23.96
N TYR A 249 -10.18 -10.80 -23.50
CA TYR A 249 -9.00 -10.73 -24.35
C TYR A 249 -8.26 -12.07 -24.32
N THR A 250 -8.20 -12.73 -25.46
CA THR A 250 -7.34 -13.91 -25.66
C THR A 250 -5.96 -13.44 -26.09
N VAL A 251 -4.94 -13.80 -25.31
CA VAL A 251 -3.55 -13.51 -25.68
C VAL A 251 -3.23 -14.30 -26.97
N PRO A 252 -2.75 -13.66 -28.04
CA PRO A 252 -2.50 -14.33 -29.31
C PRO A 252 -1.60 -15.55 -29.18
N ASN A 253 -1.85 -16.56 -30.01
CA ASN A 253 -1.15 -17.85 -30.01
C ASN A 253 0.23 -17.74 -30.70
N ASN A 254 1.10 -16.90 -30.17
CA ASN A 254 2.49 -16.82 -30.56
C ASN A 254 3.36 -16.41 -29.35
N ARG A 255 4.68 -16.38 -29.53
CA ARG A 255 5.65 -16.06 -28.46
C ARG A 255 6.02 -14.57 -28.38
N GLU A 256 5.32 -13.72 -29.12
CA GLU A 256 5.60 -12.30 -29.20
C GLU A 256 4.91 -11.53 -28.08
N TRP A 257 5.41 -10.33 -27.79
CA TRP A 257 4.74 -9.39 -26.90
C TRP A 257 3.63 -8.67 -27.65
N HIS A 258 2.44 -8.66 -27.06
CA HIS A 258 1.26 -7.99 -27.58
C HIS A 258 0.87 -6.83 -26.68
N THR A 259 0.40 -5.75 -27.30
CA THR A 259 -0.15 -4.60 -26.59
C THR A 259 -1.66 -4.62 -26.74
N VAL A 260 -2.35 -4.49 -25.62
CA VAL A 260 -3.81 -4.35 -25.57
C VAL A 260 -4.15 -3.13 -24.74
N THR A 261 -5.15 -2.37 -25.19
CA THR A 261 -5.52 -1.09 -24.62
C THR A 261 -7.03 -1.02 -24.44
N TRP A 262 -7.46 -0.54 -23.27
CA TRP A 262 -8.85 -0.24 -22.97
C TRP A 262 -9.00 1.23 -22.62
N ARG A 263 -10.09 1.82 -23.10
CA ARG A 263 -10.57 3.11 -22.64
C ARG A 263 -11.73 2.90 -21.67
N ILE A 264 -11.69 3.59 -20.53
CA ILE A 264 -12.73 3.57 -19.50
C ILE A 264 -13.19 5.01 -19.23
N GLU A 265 -14.50 5.23 -19.17
CA GLU A 265 -15.07 6.59 -19.12
C GLU A 265 -15.40 7.07 -17.70
N ASP A 266 -15.69 6.16 -16.79
CA ASP A 266 -16.21 6.45 -15.46
C ASP A 266 -15.43 5.78 -14.31
N PRO A 267 -14.08 5.78 -14.32
CA PRO A 267 -13.32 5.25 -13.21
C PRO A 267 -13.58 6.05 -11.94
N GLN A 268 -13.67 5.36 -10.80
CA GLN A 268 -13.70 5.95 -9.47
C GLN A 268 -12.76 5.16 -8.57
N PHE A 269 -11.47 5.48 -8.62
CA PHE A 269 -10.40 4.68 -8.00
C PHE A 269 -10.25 5.02 -6.50
N VAL A 270 -11.30 4.75 -5.73
CA VAL A 270 -11.35 4.99 -4.27
C VAL A 270 -10.86 3.81 -3.44
N ASN A 271 -10.40 2.74 -4.11
CA ASN A 271 -9.74 1.59 -3.51
C ASN A 271 -10.66 0.74 -2.63
N TYR A 272 -11.93 0.59 -3.03
CA TYR A 272 -13.01 -0.03 -2.25
C TYR A 272 -12.68 -1.43 -1.69
N TRP A 273 -11.89 -2.24 -2.42
CA TRP A 273 -11.44 -3.57 -1.98
C TRP A 273 -9.91 -3.72 -1.85
N GLY A 274 -9.20 -2.59 -1.71
CA GLY A 274 -7.74 -2.57 -1.66
C GLY A 274 -7.06 -2.82 -3.00
N TYR A 275 -7.78 -2.62 -4.11
CA TYR A 275 -7.27 -2.43 -5.47
C TYR A 275 -8.27 -1.63 -6.31
N ASN A 276 -7.80 -1.05 -7.41
CA ASN A 276 -8.62 -0.24 -8.31
C ASN A 276 -8.99 -0.96 -9.60
N PHE A 277 -8.11 -1.82 -10.12
CA PHE A 277 -8.45 -2.68 -11.25
C PHE A 277 -7.68 -3.99 -11.22
N SER A 278 -8.12 -4.95 -12.03
CA SER A 278 -7.50 -6.26 -12.12
C SER A 278 -7.60 -6.88 -13.51
N LEU A 279 -6.65 -7.78 -13.80
CA LEU A 279 -6.73 -8.67 -14.96
C LEU A 279 -7.23 -10.03 -14.49
N VAL A 280 -8.49 -10.32 -14.79
CA VAL A 280 -9.20 -11.50 -14.29
C VAL A 280 -9.22 -12.58 -15.35
N SER A 281 -8.58 -13.72 -15.06
CA SER A 281 -8.69 -14.95 -15.84
C SER A 281 -9.76 -15.86 -15.27
N ASP A 282 -10.36 -16.71 -16.11
CA ASP A 282 -11.28 -17.75 -15.66
C ASP A 282 -10.51 -18.89 -14.98
N GLY A 283 -10.30 -18.73 -13.68
CA GLY A 283 -9.57 -19.67 -12.82
C GLY A 283 -8.10 -19.85 -13.22
N ASN A 284 -7.54 -21.02 -12.87
CA ASN A 284 -6.14 -21.36 -13.14
C ASN A 284 -5.88 -21.89 -14.56
N THR A 285 -6.90 -21.83 -15.43
CA THR A 285 -6.84 -22.34 -16.80
C THR A 285 -6.18 -21.34 -17.73
N PHE A 286 -6.55 -20.05 -17.64
CA PHE A 286 -6.17 -19.03 -18.63
C PHE A 286 -5.18 -17.98 -18.10
N ASN A 287 -4.67 -18.14 -16.87
CA ASN A 287 -3.72 -17.23 -16.26
C ASN A 287 -2.24 -17.49 -16.65
N ARG A 288 -2.02 -18.29 -17.71
CA ARG A 288 -0.69 -18.71 -18.20
C ARG A 288 -0.06 -17.68 -19.14
N TYR A 289 0.09 -16.46 -18.66
CA TYR A 289 0.69 -15.34 -19.41
C TYR A 289 1.74 -14.60 -18.57
N PHE A 290 2.51 -13.74 -19.25
CA PHE A 290 3.48 -12.84 -18.65
C PHE A 290 3.16 -11.39 -18.99
N LEU A 291 3.32 -10.50 -18.03
CA LEU A 291 3.17 -9.06 -18.17
C LEU A 291 4.55 -8.39 -18.19
N GLN A 292 4.82 -7.56 -19.19
CA GLN A 292 6.03 -6.72 -19.24
C GLN A 292 5.77 -5.33 -18.68
N SER A 293 4.59 -4.78 -18.96
CA SER A 293 4.20 -3.48 -18.43
C SER A 293 2.69 -3.31 -18.35
N VAL A 294 2.26 -2.44 -17.44
CA VAL A 294 0.90 -1.93 -17.31
C VAL A 294 1.00 -0.43 -17.13
N THR A 295 0.23 0.33 -17.91
CA THR A 295 0.22 1.79 -17.87
C THR A 295 -1.21 2.28 -17.75
N VAL A 296 -1.45 3.25 -16.87
CA VAL A 296 -2.71 3.99 -16.75
C VAL A 296 -2.44 5.44 -17.12
N LYS A 297 -3.19 5.96 -18.09
CA LYS A 297 -3.02 7.32 -18.61
C LYS A 297 -4.34 8.08 -18.46
N LYS A 298 -4.27 9.33 -18.00
CA LYS A 298 -5.41 10.25 -18.04
C LYS A 298 -5.65 10.67 -19.48
N LEU A 299 -6.89 10.59 -19.92
CA LEU A 299 -7.31 11.19 -21.17
C LEU A 299 -7.74 12.61 -20.84
N GLU A 300 -6.95 13.59 -21.29
CA GLU A 300 -7.37 14.99 -21.24
C GLU A 300 -8.67 15.14 -22.05
N ASN A 301 -9.61 15.94 -21.52
CA ASN A 301 -10.76 16.40 -22.29
C ASN A 301 -10.34 17.49 -23.27
#